data_AF-A0A5Q0M0K1-F1
#
_entry.id   AF-A0A5Q0M0K1-F1
#
_cell.length_a   1.000
_cell.length_b   1.000
_cell.length_c   1.000
_cell.angle_alpha   90.00
_cell.angle_beta   90.00
_cell.angle_gamma   90.00
#
_symmetry.space_group_name_H-M   'P 1'
#
loop_
_entity.id
_entity.type
_entity.pdbx_description
1 polymer ?
#
loop_
_entity_poly.entity_id
_entity_poly.type
_entity_poly.pdbx_seq_one_letter_code
_entity_poly.pdbx_strand_id
1 'polypeptide(L)'
;MRPGQIIVLASPVFFLLIAIEFAVGRARARRGTGQDTYRLADAVNSIGLGMLSQISAVLTGLLRIGIYTAVYSAVALFPQDAAREFWTTWYGWLLALVFYDFCYYWLHRMGHESAVLWAAHVVHHQSQHYNLSTALRQTSSGALLGWVFYLPMAVAGVPPLVFGVVALIDLLYQFWVHTEQVGKLGWFDRWFCSPSNHRVHHAVNDTYLDRNYGGVLIVWDRLFGTFREEDERCVYGTRGELKSWDPLWANAEVYWALARDSWHARRWSDKLRVWFKPPGWRPDDVAARYPKPAFDIAQVTRYEPVVGRGVQWFAGLQFLGLLAAVSVFLWSADALPLPQAAVWLAALTAGLWAVGAVLQGRLSVTEVLLVEAAALATASAALGIGWLHLVCKPLALAIAIVFAARRAQQQPGGMTRFDALLLAGLVASLAGDVLLMGPANLFVPGLVCFLLAHLAYIALFRIGVGLFPRPRALAATLLIGAGMYAFLWQGGLPVALRIPVGFYVVVIACMAAQAIGRAAVLRSGDPAALWVAVGACFFMLSDALLAINRFVSPLLLASLWVLATYYTAQMLIVRHIRRPGA
;
A
#
# COMPACT_ATOMS: atom_id res chain seq x y z
N MET A 1 -14.64 20.67 -14.69
CA MET A 1 -13.82 19.43 -14.61
C MET A 1 -13.68 19.04 -13.16
N ARG A 2 -13.75 17.75 -12.85
CA ARG A 2 -13.62 17.27 -11.47
C ARG A 2 -12.15 17.01 -11.11
N PRO A 3 -11.75 17.03 -9.81
CA PRO A 3 -10.35 16.92 -9.41
C PRO A 3 -9.61 15.70 -9.98
N GLY A 4 -10.25 14.51 -9.98
CA GLY A 4 -9.66 13.30 -10.55
C GLY A 4 -9.37 13.39 -12.05
N GLN A 5 -10.24 14.07 -12.80
CA GLN A 5 -10.07 14.28 -14.25
C GLN A 5 -8.89 15.20 -14.55
N ILE A 6 -8.68 16.24 -13.73
CA ILE A 6 -7.55 17.17 -13.90
C ILE A 6 -6.22 16.41 -13.80
N ILE A 7 -6.09 15.52 -12.82
CA ILE A 7 -4.89 14.69 -12.62
C ILE A 7 -4.64 13.79 -13.84
N VAL A 8 -5.68 13.12 -14.34
CA VAL A 8 -5.58 12.24 -15.52
C VAL A 8 -5.17 13.03 -16.76
N LEU A 9 -5.72 14.22 -16.98
CA LEU A 9 -5.37 15.07 -18.12
C LEU A 9 -3.97 15.68 -18.01
N ALA A 10 -3.45 15.90 -16.80
CA ALA A 10 -2.09 16.40 -16.58
C ALA A 10 -1.02 15.31 -16.69
N SER A 11 -1.37 14.05 -16.42
CA SER A 11 -0.43 12.92 -16.38
C SER A 11 0.41 12.73 -17.66
N PRO A 12 -0.14 12.87 -18.89
CA PRO A 12 0.66 12.76 -20.12
C PRO A 12 1.81 13.78 -20.19
N VAL A 13 1.62 14.99 -19.65
CA VAL A 13 2.66 16.03 -19.64
C VAL A 13 3.80 15.61 -18.72
N PHE A 14 3.50 15.13 -17.51
CA PHE A 14 4.54 14.63 -16.60
C PHE A 14 5.31 13.45 -17.18
N PHE A 15 4.62 12.50 -17.81
CA PHE A 15 5.28 11.34 -18.44
C PHE A 15 6.12 11.73 -19.66
N LEU A 16 5.69 12.72 -20.44
CA LEU A 16 6.49 13.25 -21.53
C LEU A 16 7.78 13.90 -20.99
N LEU A 17 7.68 14.70 -19.92
CA LEU A 17 8.86 15.34 -19.31
C LEU A 17 9.82 14.31 -18.69
N ILE A 18 9.29 13.28 -18.01
CA ILE A 18 10.08 12.13 -17.51
C ILE A 18 10.79 11.42 -18.67
N ALA A 19 10.10 11.16 -19.79
CA ALA A 19 10.69 10.52 -20.95
C ALA A 19 11.80 11.37 -21.60
N ILE A 20 11.60 12.69 -21.68
CA ILE A 20 12.60 13.64 -22.16
C ILE A 20 13.82 13.64 -21.23
N GLU A 21 13.63 13.76 -19.92
CA GLU A 21 14.73 13.74 -18.95
C GLU A 21 15.51 12.42 -19.03
N PHE A 22 14.80 11.29 -19.11
CA PHE A 22 15.42 9.98 -19.27
C PHE A 22 16.28 9.91 -20.56
N ALA A 23 15.75 10.38 -21.69
CA ALA A 23 16.49 10.41 -22.95
C ALA A 23 17.73 11.31 -22.88
N VAL A 24 17.62 12.50 -22.27
CA VAL A 24 18.72 13.45 -22.07
C VAL A 24 19.79 12.86 -21.15
N GLY A 25 19.40 12.30 -20.00
CA GLY A 25 20.32 11.66 -19.05
C GLY A 25 21.07 10.49 -19.69
N ARG A 26 20.37 9.65 -20.46
CA ARG A 26 20.97 8.54 -21.20
C ARG A 26 21.95 9.01 -22.26
N ALA A 27 21.62 10.06 -23.01
CA ALA A 27 22.49 10.64 -24.02
C ALA A 27 23.75 11.25 -23.41
N ARG A 28 23.63 11.99 -22.31
CA ARG A 28 24.77 12.58 -21.58
C ARG A 28 25.68 11.51 -20.96
N ALA A 29 25.10 10.47 -20.36
CA ALA A 29 25.87 9.34 -19.83
C ALA A 29 26.69 8.64 -20.92
N ARG A 30 26.12 8.41 -22.10
CA ARG A 30 26.86 7.84 -23.26
C ARG A 30 28.00 8.73 -23.75
N ARG A 31 27.88 10.05 -23.61
CA ARG A 31 28.91 11.02 -23.99
C ARG A 31 29.93 11.30 -22.88
N GLY A 32 29.75 10.73 -21.68
CA GLY A 32 30.61 11.01 -20.53
C GLY A 32 30.43 12.42 -19.93
N THR A 33 29.36 13.14 -20.29
CA THR A 33 29.11 14.53 -19.86
C THR A 33 28.06 14.66 -18.76
N GLY A 34 27.53 13.53 -18.26
CA GLY A 34 26.51 13.49 -17.22
C GLY A 34 26.18 12.06 -16.80
N GLN A 35 25.06 11.87 -16.09
CA GLN A 35 24.68 10.60 -15.50
C GLN A 35 23.25 10.19 -15.89
N ASP A 36 23.04 8.87 -15.96
CA ASP A 36 21.73 8.23 -16.10
C ASP A 36 21.17 7.93 -14.71
N THR A 37 20.17 8.72 -14.32
CA THR A 37 19.60 8.75 -12.97
C THR A 37 18.36 7.86 -12.83
N TYR A 38 17.99 7.09 -13.85
CA TYR A 38 16.80 6.23 -13.78
C TYR A 38 17.17 4.78 -13.49
N ARG A 39 16.40 4.16 -12.60
CA ARG A 39 16.32 2.70 -12.41
C ARG A 39 14.87 2.29 -12.46
N LEU A 40 14.58 1.19 -13.18
CA LEU A 40 13.20 0.75 -13.39
C LEU A 40 12.44 0.56 -12.07
N ALA A 41 13.03 -0.16 -11.11
CA ALA A 41 12.34 -0.49 -9.86
C ALA A 41 12.05 0.78 -9.02
N ASP A 42 13.02 1.69 -8.96
CA ASP A 42 12.89 2.96 -8.25
C ASP A 42 11.85 3.88 -8.91
N ALA A 43 11.89 4.04 -10.24
CA ALA A 43 10.92 4.85 -10.98
C ALA A 43 9.50 4.28 -10.90
N VAL A 44 9.33 2.96 -11.04
CA VAL A 44 8.04 2.27 -10.86
C VAL A 44 7.52 2.46 -9.44
N ASN A 45 8.39 2.35 -8.43
CA ASN A 45 7.99 2.55 -7.04
C ASN A 45 7.62 4.02 -6.75
N SER A 46 8.38 4.98 -7.28
CA SER A 46 8.12 6.42 -7.12
C SER A 46 6.80 6.83 -7.76
N ILE A 47 6.56 6.46 -9.02
CA ILE A 47 5.27 6.71 -9.69
C ILE A 47 4.14 5.93 -8.99
N GLY A 48 4.39 4.68 -8.58
CA GLY A 48 3.43 3.84 -7.88
C GLY A 48 2.99 4.40 -6.53
N LEU A 49 3.89 5.03 -5.77
CA LEU A 49 3.55 5.74 -4.53
C LEU A 49 2.71 6.99 -4.82
N GLY A 50 3.00 7.71 -5.90
CA GLY A 50 2.12 8.78 -6.40
C GLY A 50 0.72 8.29 -6.74
N MET A 51 0.62 7.18 -7.48
CA MET A 51 -0.66 6.54 -7.78
C MET A 51 -1.40 6.16 -6.49
N LEU A 52 -0.73 5.54 -5.52
CA LEU A 52 -1.29 5.18 -4.22
C LEU A 52 -1.79 6.40 -3.43
N SER A 53 -1.03 7.49 -3.45
CA SER A 53 -1.43 8.77 -2.87
C SER A 53 -2.71 9.30 -3.50
N GLN A 54 -2.80 9.34 -4.84
CA GLN A 54 -3.98 9.87 -5.53
C GLN A 54 -5.23 9.02 -5.31
N ILE A 55 -5.12 7.69 -5.31
CA ILE A 55 -6.27 6.82 -5.01
C ILE A 55 -6.69 6.91 -3.54
N SER A 56 -5.75 7.11 -2.61
CA SER A 56 -6.05 7.34 -1.19
C SER A 56 -6.68 8.71 -0.96
N ALA A 57 -6.29 9.72 -1.74
CA ALA A 57 -6.85 11.07 -1.68
C ALA A 57 -8.35 11.12 -2.02
N VAL A 58 -8.87 10.17 -2.79
CA VAL A 58 -10.33 10.03 -3.03
C VAL A 58 -11.08 9.80 -1.72
N LEU A 59 -10.53 9.01 -0.80
CA LEU A 59 -11.16 8.73 0.49
C LEU A 59 -10.90 9.82 1.53
N THR A 60 -9.77 10.51 1.44
CA THR A 60 -9.33 11.51 2.44
C THR A 60 -9.60 12.96 2.01
N GLY A 61 -10.12 13.20 0.80
CA GLY A 61 -10.35 14.55 0.27
C GLY A 61 -11.23 15.45 1.13
N LEU A 62 -12.19 14.85 1.85
CA LEU A 62 -13.04 15.55 2.83
C LEU A 62 -12.23 16.15 3.99
N LEU A 63 -11.12 15.52 4.39
CA LEU A 63 -10.30 16.01 5.50
C LEU A 63 -9.60 17.33 5.15
N ARG A 64 -9.09 17.49 3.92
CA ARG A 64 -8.39 18.72 3.56
C ARG A 64 -9.35 19.83 3.13
N ILE A 65 -10.12 19.61 2.07
CA ILE A 65 -10.95 20.66 1.47
C ILE A 65 -12.23 20.87 2.28
N GLY A 66 -12.81 19.80 2.83
CA GLY A 66 -14.02 19.89 3.65
C GLY A 66 -13.79 20.67 4.94
N ILE A 67 -12.73 20.34 5.69
CA ILE A 67 -12.37 21.09 6.92
C ILE A 67 -12.03 22.55 6.58
N TYR A 68 -11.24 22.79 5.53
CA TYR A 68 -10.92 24.16 5.10
C TYR A 68 -12.18 24.97 4.80
N THR A 69 -13.12 24.38 4.05
CA THR A 69 -14.39 25.04 3.68
C THR A 69 -15.27 25.28 4.90
N ALA A 70 -15.34 24.34 5.84
CA ALA A 70 -16.08 24.51 7.09
C ALA A 70 -15.52 25.66 7.95
N VAL A 71 -14.19 25.72 8.12
CA VAL A 71 -13.52 26.80 8.85
C VAL A 71 -13.71 28.14 8.16
N TYR A 72 -13.51 28.20 6.84
CA TYR A 72 -13.77 29.40 6.04
C TYR A 72 -15.22 29.90 6.24
N SER A 73 -16.19 28.99 6.28
CA SER A 73 -17.60 29.35 6.42
C SER A 73 -17.97 29.83 7.82
N ALA A 74 -17.27 29.35 8.85
CA ALA A 74 -17.59 29.60 10.26
C ALA A 74 -16.84 30.78 10.89
N VAL A 75 -15.56 31.00 10.51
CA VAL A 75 -14.64 31.89 11.25
C VAL A 75 -13.85 32.85 10.35
N ALA A 76 -14.23 33.03 9.08
CA ALA A 76 -13.60 34.05 8.24
C ALA A 76 -13.74 35.44 8.87
N LEU A 77 -12.62 36.16 9.02
CA LEU A 77 -12.56 37.45 9.72
C LEU A 77 -13.29 38.58 8.99
N PHE A 78 -13.47 38.44 7.68
CA PHE A 78 -14.16 39.40 6.83
C PHE A 78 -15.47 38.80 6.30
N PRO A 79 -16.50 39.63 6.05
CA PRO A 79 -17.68 39.18 5.34
C PRO A 79 -17.28 38.46 4.05
N GLN A 80 -17.84 37.27 3.82
CA GLN A 80 -17.37 36.38 2.76
C GLN A 80 -17.40 37.03 1.37
N ASP A 81 -18.39 37.89 1.11
CA ASP A 81 -18.50 38.63 -0.16
C ASP A 81 -17.36 39.64 -0.34
N ALA A 82 -17.07 40.43 0.69
CA ALA A 82 -15.96 41.41 0.66
C ALA A 82 -14.59 40.71 0.57
N ALA A 83 -14.41 39.60 1.29
CA ALA A 83 -13.20 38.79 1.21
C ALA A 83 -13.03 38.22 -0.22
N ARG A 84 -14.11 37.69 -0.79
CA ARG A 84 -14.11 37.14 -2.15
C ARG A 84 -13.77 38.21 -3.18
N GLU A 85 -14.33 39.40 -3.07
CA GLU A 85 -14.01 40.53 -3.95
C GLU A 85 -12.51 40.83 -3.93
N PHE A 86 -11.91 40.98 -2.74
CA PHE A 86 -10.48 41.21 -2.59
C PHE A 86 -9.62 40.08 -3.17
N TRP A 87 -9.87 38.83 -2.75
CA TRP A 87 -9.01 37.68 -3.09
C TRP A 87 -9.11 37.26 -4.56
N THR A 88 -10.13 37.71 -5.29
CA THR A 88 -10.29 37.41 -6.73
C THR A 88 -9.69 38.48 -7.64
N THR A 89 -9.16 39.58 -7.09
CA THR A 89 -8.34 40.54 -7.85
C THR A 89 -6.98 39.93 -8.22
N TRP A 90 -6.29 40.48 -9.23
CA TRP A 90 -4.99 39.96 -9.67
C TRP A 90 -3.92 40.00 -8.56
N TYR A 91 -3.93 41.04 -7.71
CA TYR A 91 -3.02 41.15 -6.56
C TYR A 91 -3.46 40.27 -5.40
N GLY A 92 -4.78 40.04 -5.22
CA GLY A 92 -5.31 39.06 -4.28
C GLY A 92 -4.86 37.63 -4.62
N TRP A 93 -4.90 37.25 -5.89
CA TRP A 93 -4.37 35.97 -6.38
C TRP A 93 -2.87 35.82 -6.12
N LEU A 94 -2.08 36.86 -6.39
CA LEU A 94 -0.64 36.86 -6.12
C LEU A 94 -0.35 36.73 -4.62
N LEU A 95 -1.07 37.49 -3.78
CA LEU A 95 -0.94 37.41 -2.33
C LEU A 95 -1.36 36.03 -1.80
N ALA A 96 -2.41 35.42 -2.36
CA ALA A 96 -2.85 34.09 -1.99
C ALA A 96 -1.80 33.02 -2.34
N LEU A 97 -1.11 33.16 -3.47
CA LEU A 97 -0.01 32.26 -3.86
C LEU A 97 1.18 32.39 -2.90
N VAL A 98 1.59 33.62 -2.59
CA VAL A 98 2.68 33.87 -1.62
C VAL A 98 2.31 33.38 -0.22
N PHE A 99 1.05 33.57 0.20
CA PHE A 99 0.56 33.08 1.48
C PHE A 99 0.49 31.55 1.53
N TYR A 100 0.07 30.91 0.44
CA TYR A 100 0.11 29.45 0.33
C TYR A 100 1.54 28.92 0.45
N ASP A 101 2.49 29.48 -0.30
CA ASP A 101 3.90 29.08 -0.27
C ASP A 101 4.53 29.30 1.13
N PHE A 102 4.14 30.36 1.84
CA PHE A 102 4.51 30.56 3.25
C PHE A 102 3.94 29.47 4.18
N CYS A 103 2.66 29.13 4.03
CA CYS A 103 2.05 28.01 4.77
C CYS A 103 2.73 26.67 4.43
N TYR A 104 3.08 26.46 3.15
CA TYR A 104 3.81 25.30 2.69
C TYR A 104 5.19 25.20 3.35
N TYR A 105 5.96 26.31 3.41
CA TYR A 105 7.26 26.33 4.09
C TYR A 105 7.17 25.79 5.53
N TRP A 106 6.18 26.23 6.31
CA TRP A 106 6.00 25.76 7.68
C TRP A 106 5.55 24.30 7.76
N LEU A 107 4.63 23.87 6.89
CA LEU A 107 4.25 22.46 6.80
C LEU A 107 5.47 21.59 6.47
N HIS A 108 6.26 22.02 5.50
CA HIS A 108 7.40 21.28 4.99
C HIS A 108 8.51 21.20 6.04
N ARG A 109 8.86 22.33 6.67
CA ARG A 109 9.80 22.38 7.80
C ARG A 109 9.36 21.50 8.96
N MET A 110 8.09 21.55 9.36
CA MET A 110 7.56 20.69 10.41
C MET A 110 7.54 19.21 10.01
N GLY A 111 7.44 18.92 8.71
CA GLY A 111 7.67 17.61 8.12
C GLY A 111 9.07 17.06 8.37
N HIS A 112 10.06 17.90 8.64
CA HIS A 112 11.43 17.48 8.98
C HIS A 112 11.76 17.64 10.47
N GLU A 113 11.10 18.56 11.19
CA GLU A 113 11.37 18.80 12.61
C GLU A 113 10.45 18.02 13.59
N SER A 114 9.42 17.32 13.11
CA SER A 114 8.51 16.52 13.93
C SER A 114 8.38 15.09 13.40
N ALA A 115 8.62 14.08 14.24
CA ALA A 115 8.66 12.68 13.82
C ALA A 115 7.35 12.17 13.16
N VAL A 116 6.17 12.60 13.64
CA VAL A 116 4.89 12.20 13.07
C VAL A 116 4.63 12.86 11.70
N LEU A 117 5.05 14.11 11.53
CA LEU A 117 4.94 14.80 10.23
C LEU A 117 6.02 14.32 9.26
N TRP A 118 7.19 13.92 9.76
CA TRP A 118 8.19 13.17 9.00
C TRP A 118 7.67 11.83 8.53
N ALA A 119 6.97 11.06 9.37
CA ALA A 119 6.32 9.84 8.93
C ALA A 119 5.30 10.10 7.80
N ALA A 120 4.69 11.28 7.79
CA ALA A 120 3.81 11.73 6.72
C ALA A 120 4.53 12.31 5.49
N HIS A 121 5.85 12.51 5.51
CA HIS A 121 6.59 13.20 4.45
C HIS A 121 7.75 12.37 3.87
N VAL A 122 8.40 11.55 4.69
CA VAL A 122 9.56 10.68 4.41
C VAL A 122 9.46 9.89 3.11
N VAL A 123 8.23 9.48 2.73
CA VAL A 123 7.98 8.78 1.46
C VAL A 123 8.62 9.53 0.30
N HIS A 124 8.51 10.85 0.28
CA HIS A 124 9.09 11.71 -0.74
C HIS A 124 10.64 11.62 -0.81
N HIS A 125 11.29 11.50 0.36
CA HIS A 125 12.76 11.44 0.48
C HIS A 125 13.35 10.04 0.33
N GLN A 126 12.55 8.97 0.35
CA GLN A 126 13.05 7.59 0.33
C GLN A 126 13.77 7.20 -0.98
N SER A 127 13.56 7.93 -2.08
CA SER A 127 14.20 7.64 -3.38
C SER A 127 15.72 7.79 -3.28
N GLN A 128 16.47 6.78 -3.73
CA GLN A 128 17.94 6.83 -3.75
C GLN A 128 18.50 7.30 -5.11
N HIS A 129 17.59 7.53 -6.06
CA HIS A 129 17.84 8.17 -7.34
C HIS A 129 16.99 9.43 -7.43
N TYR A 130 17.58 10.54 -7.89
CA TYR A 130 16.91 11.83 -7.94
C TYR A 130 16.64 12.24 -9.39
N ASN A 131 15.37 12.27 -9.77
CA ASN A 131 14.90 12.55 -11.13
C ASN A 131 13.41 12.93 -11.09
N LEU A 132 12.80 13.25 -12.24
CA LEU A 132 11.42 13.74 -12.29
C LEU A 132 10.39 12.73 -11.79
N SER A 133 10.70 11.42 -11.76
CA SER A 133 9.81 10.44 -11.13
C SER A 133 9.77 10.58 -9.59
N THR A 134 10.83 11.10 -8.97
CA THR A 134 10.90 11.40 -7.53
C THR A 134 9.84 12.44 -7.13
N ALA A 135 9.54 13.42 -8.01
CA ALA A 135 8.45 14.38 -7.77
C ALA A 135 7.10 13.70 -7.55
N LEU A 136 6.87 12.57 -8.22
CA LEU A 136 5.64 11.79 -8.13
C LEU A 136 5.61 10.86 -6.91
N ARG A 137 6.72 10.71 -6.18
CA ARG A 137 6.81 9.88 -4.97
C ARG A 137 6.12 10.57 -3.79
N GLN A 138 4.79 10.42 -3.71
CA GLN A 138 3.97 11.11 -2.72
C GLN A 138 3.47 10.16 -1.61
N THR A 139 3.35 10.71 -0.40
CA THR A 139 2.80 10.02 0.79
C THR A 139 1.27 9.87 0.71
N SER A 140 0.73 8.79 1.29
CA SER A 140 -0.72 8.61 1.42
C SER A 140 -1.29 9.14 2.74
N SER A 141 -0.45 9.62 3.67
CA SER A 141 -0.86 10.03 5.03
C SER A 141 -0.82 11.54 5.27
N GLY A 142 -0.37 12.35 4.31
CA GLY A 142 -0.25 13.81 4.47
C GLY A 142 -1.57 14.54 4.79
N ALA A 143 -2.70 14.00 4.34
CA ALA A 143 -4.02 14.58 4.59
C ALA A 143 -4.47 14.51 6.08
N LEU A 144 -3.81 13.72 6.93
CA LEU A 144 -4.22 13.55 8.33
C LEU A 144 -3.96 14.80 9.18
N LEU A 145 -2.81 15.44 9.00
CA LEU A 145 -2.36 16.56 9.82
C LEU A 145 -1.98 17.81 9.00
N GLY A 146 -1.70 17.69 7.71
CA GLY A 146 -1.21 18.81 6.89
C GLY A 146 -2.20 19.96 6.72
N TRP A 147 -3.51 19.70 6.85
CA TRP A 147 -4.56 20.72 6.69
C TRP A 147 -4.47 21.84 7.74
N VAL A 148 -3.91 21.57 8.93
CA VAL A 148 -3.80 22.53 10.04
C VAL A 148 -3.00 23.77 9.62
N PHE A 149 -1.95 23.57 8.81
CA PHE A 149 -1.05 24.65 8.38
C PHE A 149 -1.70 25.63 7.39
N TYR A 150 -2.79 25.23 6.74
CA TYR A 150 -3.52 26.06 5.79
C TYR A 150 -4.75 26.74 6.39
N LEU A 151 -5.14 26.42 7.63
CA LEU A 151 -6.24 27.10 8.34
C LEU A 151 -6.08 28.61 8.46
N PRO A 152 -4.86 29.19 8.65
CA PRO A 152 -4.69 30.63 8.66
C PRO A 152 -5.22 31.31 7.39
N MET A 153 -5.13 30.65 6.23
CA MET A 153 -5.70 31.17 4.98
C MET A 153 -7.23 31.19 5.00
N ALA A 154 -7.85 30.16 5.56
CA ALA A 154 -9.32 30.10 5.70
C ALA A 154 -9.83 31.21 6.63
N VAL A 155 -9.12 31.42 7.75
CA VAL A 155 -9.42 32.52 8.71
C VAL A 155 -9.24 33.89 8.06
N ALA A 156 -8.21 34.06 7.23
CA ALA A 156 -8.00 35.28 6.43
C ALA A 156 -9.02 35.48 5.29
N GLY A 157 -9.95 34.54 5.12
CA GLY A 157 -11.04 34.64 4.14
C GLY A 157 -10.63 34.31 2.71
N VAL A 158 -9.53 33.57 2.48
CA VAL A 158 -9.18 33.10 1.14
C VAL A 158 -10.26 32.11 0.65
N PRO A 159 -10.95 32.38 -0.46
CA PRO A 159 -12.01 31.49 -0.93
C PRO A 159 -11.50 30.09 -1.27
N PRO A 160 -12.26 29.00 -1.00
CA PRO A 160 -11.82 27.63 -1.27
C PRO A 160 -11.37 27.37 -2.72
N LEU A 161 -11.98 28.05 -3.69
CA LEU A 161 -11.56 27.97 -5.10
C LEU A 161 -10.17 28.59 -5.31
N VAL A 162 -9.92 29.77 -4.72
CA VAL A 162 -8.62 30.43 -4.79
C VAL A 162 -7.55 29.56 -4.14
N PHE A 163 -7.84 29.06 -2.92
CA PHE A 163 -6.98 28.11 -2.21
C PHE A 163 -6.64 26.88 -3.06
N GLY A 164 -7.65 26.23 -3.66
CA GLY A 164 -7.44 25.04 -4.48
C GLY A 164 -6.59 25.29 -5.73
N VAL A 165 -6.75 26.45 -6.37
CA VAL A 165 -5.97 26.82 -7.56
C VAL A 165 -4.54 27.19 -7.19
N VAL A 166 -4.29 28.00 -6.16
CA VAL A 166 -2.91 28.32 -5.75
C VAL A 166 -2.16 27.09 -5.23
N ALA A 167 -2.87 26.18 -4.55
CA ALA A 167 -2.32 24.87 -4.15
C ALA A 167 -1.87 24.03 -5.35
N LEU A 168 -2.63 24.07 -6.45
CA LEU A 168 -2.27 23.39 -7.68
C LEU A 168 -1.07 24.05 -8.37
N ILE A 169 -1.01 25.38 -8.43
CA ILE A 169 0.11 26.12 -9.02
C ILE A 169 1.41 25.78 -8.27
N ASP A 170 1.38 25.82 -6.94
CA ASP A 170 2.50 25.46 -6.08
C ASP A 170 2.96 24.01 -6.33
N LEU A 171 2.03 23.06 -6.30
CA LEU A 171 2.32 21.65 -6.59
C LEU A 171 2.96 21.43 -7.97
N LEU A 172 2.45 22.12 -9.01
CA LEU A 172 2.98 22.03 -10.37
C LEU A 172 4.38 22.63 -10.48
N TYR A 173 4.65 23.73 -9.78
CA TYR A 173 6.00 24.31 -9.71
C TYR A 173 6.99 23.32 -9.09
N GLN A 174 6.60 22.62 -8.03
CA GLN A 174 7.49 21.69 -7.34
C GLN A 174 7.85 20.44 -8.17
N PHE A 175 7.19 20.18 -9.31
CA PHE A 175 7.54 19.05 -10.16
C PHE A 175 8.93 19.18 -10.80
N TRP A 176 9.24 20.32 -11.44
CA TRP A 176 10.42 20.44 -12.31
C TRP A 176 11.75 20.57 -11.55
N VAL A 177 11.70 20.91 -10.26
CA VAL A 177 12.89 21.02 -9.39
C VAL A 177 13.50 19.65 -9.05
N HIS A 178 12.84 18.55 -9.40
CA HIS A 178 13.32 17.18 -9.19
C HIS A 178 14.20 16.68 -10.33
N THR A 179 15.40 17.24 -10.48
CA THR A 179 16.32 16.77 -11.52
C THR A 179 17.78 16.97 -11.14
N GLU A 180 18.63 16.04 -11.56
CA GLU A 180 20.10 16.21 -11.56
C GLU A 180 20.63 16.74 -12.91
N GLN A 181 19.77 16.91 -13.91
CA GLN A 181 20.19 17.32 -15.25
C GLN A 181 20.36 18.84 -15.39
N VAL A 182 19.90 19.62 -14.42
CA VAL A 182 20.00 21.08 -14.38
C VAL A 182 20.89 21.49 -13.22
N GLY A 183 22.01 22.17 -13.50
CA GLY A 183 22.93 22.67 -12.48
C GLY A 183 22.40 23.89 -11.72
N LYS A 184 23.30 24.72 -11.20
CA LYS A 184 22.96 26.02 -10.61
C LYS A 184 22.46 27.00 -11.66
N LEU A 185 21.47 27.82 -11.32
CA LEU A 185 20.87 28.84 -12.18
C LEU A 185 21.24 30.28 -11.74
N GLY A 186 22.08 30.42 -10.71
CA GLY A 186 22.68 31.69 -10.34
C GLY A 186 21.70 32.62 -9.63
N TRP A 187 21.17 33.62 -10.33
CA TRP A 187 20.23 34.58 -9.74
C TRP A 187 18.91 33.92 -9.31
N PHE A 188 18.48 32.89 -10.04
CA PHE A 188 17.23 32.19 -9.78
C PHE A 188 17.27 31.44 -8.43
N ASP A 189 18.37 30.73 -8.15
CA ASP A 189 18.64 30.00 -6.89
C ASP A 189 18.61 30.91 -5.63
N ARG A 190 18.59 32.23 -5.83
CA ARG A 190 18.53 33.22 -4.75
C ARG A 190 17.10 33.53 -4.31
N TRP A 191 16.14 33.47 -5.23
CA TRP A 191 14.77 33.93 -5.01
C TRP A 191 13.75 32.80 -5.09
N PHE A 192 13.97 31.86 -6.01
CA PHE A 192 13.06 30.77 -6.28
C PHE A 192 13.73 29.44 -5.94
N CYS A 193 12.93 28.48 -5.48
CA CYS A 193 13.41 27.12 -5.27
C CYS A 193 13.78 26.52 -6.63
N SER A 194 15.07 26.23 -6.81
CA SER A 194 15.60 25.65 -8.03
C SER A 194 15.94 24.17 -7.86
N PRO A 195 16.27 23.44 -8.95
CA PRO A 195 16.77 22.07 -8.84
C PRO A 195 17.98 21.94 -7.91
N SER A 196 18.86 22.95 -7.88
CA SER A 196 20.02 22.95 -6.97
C SER A 196 19.60 23.08 -5.51
N ASN A 197 18.66 23.98 -5.21
CA ASN A 197 18.15 24.13 -3.84
C ASN A 197 17.44 22.86 -3.37
N HIS A 198 16.65 22.24 -4.24
CA HIS A 198 15.87 21.06 -3.89
C HIS A 198 16.70 19.77 -3.82
N ARG A 199 17.78 19.64 -4.61
CA ARG A 199 18.76 18.55 -4.41
C ARG A 199 19.38 18.57 -3.02
N VAL A 200 19.78 19.74 -2.53
CA VAL A 200 20.29 19.92 -1.16
C VAL A 200 19.23 19.46 -0.16
N HIS A 201 17.98 19.87 -0.35
CA HIS A 201 16.88 19.46 0.51
C HIS A 201 16.69 17.93 0.58
N HIS A 202 16.85 17.23 -0.54
CA HIS A 202 16.71 15.77 -0.61
C HIS A 202 17.96 14.99 -0.15
N ALA A 203 19.06 15.67 0.13
CA ALA A 203 20.32 15.02 0.43
C ALA A 203 20.43 14.59 1.90
N VAL A 204 21.13 13.48 2.15
CA VAL A 204 21.42 12.97 3.49
C VAL A 204 22.78 13.41 4.03
N ASN A 205 23.54 14.21 3.27
CA ASN A 205 24.80 14.81 3.71
C ASN A 205 24.62 15.59 5.03
N ASP A 206 25.58 15.52 5.96
CA ASP A 206 25.49 16.19 7.26
C ASP A 206 25.28 17.71 7.14
N THR A 207 25.88 18.34 6.14
CA THR A 207 25.76 19.79 5.88
C THR A 207 24.40 20.19 5.30
N TYR A 208 23.64 19.22 4.76
CA TYR A 208 22.40 19.44 4.00
C TYR A 208 21.14 19.03 4.74
N LEU A 209 21.26 18.31 5.86
CA LEU A 209 20.12 17.99 6.70
C LEU A 209 19.36 19.23 7.15
N ASP A 210 18.03 19.14 7.08
CA ASP A 210 17.13 20.16 7.62
C ASP A 210 17.35 21.55 6.98
N ARG A 211 17.50 21.56 5.64
CA ARG A 211 17.72 22.75 4.81
C ARG A 211 16.73 22.86 3.66
N ASN A 212 16.55 24.09 3.17
CA ASN A 212 15.85 24.43 1.92
C ASN A 212 14.41 23.89 1.81
N TYR A 213 13.53 24.31 2.72
CA TYR A 213 12.13 23.88 2.77
C TYR A 213 11.18 24.60 1.81
N GLY A 214 11.60 25.69 1.16
CA GLY A 214 10.78 26.47 0.25
C GLY A 214 10.20 25.65 -0.91
N GLY A 215 8.91 25.84 -1.22
CA GLY A 215 8.23 25.18 -2.33
C GLY A 215 8.49 25.90 -3.65
N VAL A 216 7.97 27.12 -3.77
CA VAL A 216 8.20 28.04 -4.90
C VAL A 216 9.31 29.03 -4.57
N LEU A 217 9.25 29.69 -3.41
CA LEU A 217 10.24 30.70 -3.02
C LEU A 217 11.25 30.12 -2.02
N ILE A 218 12.54 30.34 -2.30
CA ILE A 218 13.62 30.01 -1.36
C ILE A 218 13.83 31.13 -0.32
N VAL A 219 13.08 32.23 -0.44
CA VAL A 219 13.20 33.41 0.42
C VAL A 219 12.91 33.08 1.88
N TRP A 220 11.95 32.18 2.15
CA TRP A 220 11.62 31.75 3.50
C TRP A 220 12.81 31.10 4.21
N ASP A 221 13.56 30.25 3.51
CA ASP A 221 14.76 29.65 4.06
C ASP A 221 15.85 30.66 4.43
N ARG A 222 15.93 31.76 3.67
CA ARG A 222 16.86 32.85 3.99
C ARG A 222 16.39 33.64 5.20
N LEU A 223 15.09 33.94 5.26
CA LEU A 223 14.49 34.69 6.38
C LEU A 223 14.57 33.92 7.69
N PHE A 224 14.36 32.61 7.67
CA PHE A 224 14.30 31.75 8.86
C PHE A 224 15.59 30.94 9.10
N GLY A 225 16.66 31.21 8.34
CA GLY A 225 18.00 30.65 8.60
C GLY A 225 18.16 29.17 8.27
N THR A 226 17.38 28.63 7.33
CA THR A 226 17.43 27.22 6.88
C THR A 226 18.03 27.06 5.47
N PHE A 227 18.48 28.15 4.84
CA PHE A 227 19.10 28.11 3.51
C PHE A 227 20.49 27.47 3.53
N ARG A 228 20.76 26.58 2.57
CA ARG A 228 22.08 26.03 2.27
C ARG A 228 22.31 25.91 0.77
N GLU A 229 23.49 26.35 0.32
CA GLU A 229 23.90 26.21 -1.07
C GLU A 229 24.45 24.80 -1.37
N GLU A 230 24.25 24.33 -2.60
CA GLU A 230 24.83 23.08 -3.09
C GLU A 230 26.33 23.26 -3.40
N ASP A 231 27.19 22.83 -2.50
CA ASP A 231 28.65 22.95 -2.59
C ASP A 231 29.42 21.61 -2.58
N GLU A 232 28.71 20.50 -2.39
CA GLU A 232 29.18 19.12 -2.33
C GLU A 232 28.22 18.23 -3.13
N ARG A 233 28.70 17.04 -3.49
CA ARG A 233 27.85 16.07 -4.19
C ARG A 233 26.76 15.54 -3.25
N CYS A 234 25.51 15.67 -3.67
CA CYS A 234 24.35 15.14 -2.94
C CYS A 234 24.33 13.61 -2.94
N VAL A 235 24.04 13.02 -1.78
CA VAL A 235 23.70 11.61 -1.59
C VAL A 235 22.23 11.53 -1.18
N TYR A 236 21.42 10.69 -1.85
CA TYR A 236 19.97 10.65 -1.66
C TYR A 236 19.49 9.40 -0.91
N GLY A 237 18.24 9.45 -0.48
CA GLY A 237 17.56 8.43 0.32
C GLY A 237 17.24 8.96 1.71
N THR A 238 17.24 8.05 2.68
CA THR A 238 16.97 8.39 4.09
C THR A 238 18.03 7.76 4.99
N ARG A 239 18.36 8.43 6.10
CA ARG A 239 19.35 7.90 7.07
C ARG A 239 18.92 6.59 7.71
N GLY A 240 17.61 6.39 7.89
CA GLY A 240 17.02 5.09 8.18
C GLY A 240 16.54 4.44 6.88
N GLU A 241 17.42 3.73 6.18
CA GLU A 241 17.14 3.22 4.84
C GLU A 241 15.89 2.31 4.80
N LEU A 242 14.97 2.57 3.86
CA LEU A 242 13.75 1.78 3.66
C LEU A 242 14.01 0.31 3.28
N LYS A 243 14.99 0.08 2.38
CA LYS A 243 15.35 -1.23 1.80
C LYS A 243 14.16 -2.07 1.32
N SER A 244 13.21 -1.43 0.64
CA SER A 244 12.03 -2.12 0.09
C SER A 244 11.38 -1.37 -1.06
N TRP A 245 10.79 -2.13 -1.99
CA TRP A 245 9.87 -1.63 -3.02
C TRP A 245 8.39 -1.83 -2.68
N ASP A 246 8.07 -2.17 -1.42
CA ASP A 246 6.70 -2.31 -0.95
C ASP A 246 6.09 -0.92 -0.67
N PRO A 247 5.06 -0.48 -1.43
CA PRO A 247 4.49 0.86 -1.26
C PRO A 247 3.70 1.03 0.05
N LEU A 248 3.18 -0.06 0.62
CA LEU A 248 2.50 -0.04 1.91
C LEU A 248 3.53 0.10 3.04
N TRP A 249 4.61 -0.68 2.98
CA TRP A 249 5.70 -0.57 3.95
C TRP A 249 6.38 0.79 3.90
N ALA A 250 6.58 1.35 2.70
CA ALA A 250 7.11 2.70 2.52
C ALA A 250 6.32 3.78 3.29
N ASN A 251 5.00 3.65 3.35
CA ASN A 251 4.13 4.56 4.12
C ASN A 251 4.06 4.19 5.62
N ALA A 252 4.33 2.95 6.01
CA ALA A 252 4.08 2.45 7.37
C ALA A 252 5.33 2.38 8.26
N GLU A 253 6.53 2.23 7.70
CA GLU A 253 7.73 1.86 8.45
C GLU A 253 8.12 2.86 9.53
N VAL A 254 8.03 4.18 9.26
CA VAL A 254 8.35 5.21 10.24
C VAL A 254 7.30 5.21 11.36
N TYR A 255 6.00 5.15 11.03
CA TYR A 255 4.94 5.03 12.03
C TYR A 255 5.12 3.79 12.92
N TRP A 256 5.51 2.66 12.32
CA TRP A 256 5.80 1.43 13.05
C TRP A 256 7.00 1.60 14.00
N ALA A 257 8.08 2.24 13.55
CA ALA A 257 9.24 2.51 14.38
C ALA A 257 8.88 3.43 15.57
N LEU A 258 8.07 4.47 15.34
CA LEU A 258 7.58 5.36 16.40
C LEU A 258 6.67 4.62 17.39
N ALA A 259 5.74 3.80 16.90
CA ALA A 259 4.88 2.98 17.74
C ALA A 259 5.69 1.99 18.61
N ARG A 260 6.74 1.39 18.04
CA ARG A 260 7.63 0.48 18.76
C ARG A 260 8.42 1.19 19.87
N ASP A 261 9.01 2.34 19.55
CA ASP A 261 9.75 3.14 20.53
C ASP A 261 8.81 3.68 21.63
N SER A 262 7.60 4.12 21.26
CA SER A 262 6.55 4.52 22.19
C SER A 262 6.11 3.35 23.10
N TRP A 263 5.91 2.15 22.56
CA TRP A 263 5.57 0.96 23.34
C TRP A 263 6.66 0.60 24.36
N HIS A 264 7.93 0.64 23.95
CA HIS A 264 9.05 0.27 24.82
C HIS A 264 9.44 1.33 25.85
N ALA A 265 9.12 2.60 25.63
CA ALA A 265 9.44 3.68 26.57
C ALA A 265 8.80 3.42 27.95
N ARG A 266 9.60 3.54 29.02
CA ARG A 266 9.11 3.34 30.39
C ARG A 266 8.25 4.50 30.89
N ARG A 267 8.60 5.74 30.51
CA ARG A 267 7.89 6.95 30.94
C ARG A 267 6.73 7.24 30.00
N TRP A 268 5.54 7.49 30.56
CA TRP A 268 4.36 7.86 29.79
C TRP A 268 4.55 9.15 28.97
N SER A 269 5.29 10.13 29.48
CA SER A 269 5.63 11.34 28.71
C SER A 269 6.41 11.01 27.44
N ASP A 270 7.31 10.04 27.51
CA ASP A 270 8.17 9.68 26.40
C ASP A 270 7.42 8.86 25.35
N LYS A 271 6.39 8.11 25.78
CA LYS A 271 5.44 7.47 24.86
C LYS A 271 4.79 8.48 23.91
N LEU A 272 4.50 9.70 24.38
CA LEU A 272 3.95 10.78 23.57
C LEU A 272 5.04 11.58 22.84
N ARG A 273 6.14 11.92 23.51
CA ARG A 273 7.23 12.75 22.94
C ARG A 273 7.88 12.11 21.71
N VAL A 274 7.94 10.78 21.62
CA VAL A 274 8.46 10.07 20.44
C VAL A 274 7.80 10.55 19.14
N TRP A 275 6.52 10.91 19.19
CA TRP A 275 5.77 11.33 18.01
C TRP A 275 6.04 12.78 17.58
N PHE A 276 6.43 13.65 18.51
CA PHE A 276 6.51 15.10 18.25
C PHE A 276 7.92 15.66 18.29
N LYS A 277 8.87 14.95 18.91
CA LYS A 277 10.29 15.30 18.88
C LYS A 277 10.87 15.14 17.46
N PRO A 278 12.04 15.75 17.19
CA PRO A 278 12.69 15.63 15.89
C PRO A 278 12.92 14.17 15.46
N PRO A 279 12.85 13.86 14.16
CA PRO A 279 13.18 12.55 13.63
C PRO A 279 14.53 12.06 14.14
N GLY A 280 14.59 10.81 14.59
CA GLY A 280 15.79 10.23 15.19
C GLY A 280 15.91 10.39 16.70
N TRP A 281 15.16 11.31 17.34
CA TRP A 281 15.08 11.35 18.81
C TRP A 281 14.45 10.07 19.35
N ARG A 282 15.04 9.52 20.42
CA ARG A 282 14.52 8.34 21.12
C ARG A 282 14.67 8.53 22.63
N PRO A 283 13.77 7.97 23.46
CA PRO A 283 13.92 8.00 24.91
C PRO A 283 15.20 7.28 25.33
N ASP A 284 15.93 7.82 26.31
CA ASP A 284 17.24 7.28 26.73
C ASP A 284 17.16 5.80 27.11
N ASP A 285 16.09 5.39 27.79
CA ASP A 285 15.88 4.00 28.21
C ASP A 285 15.62 3.06 27.02
N VAL A 286 15.04 3.57 25.94
CA VAL A 286 14.82 2.81 24.70
C VAL A 286 16.10 2.78 23.87
N ALA A 287 16.82 3.91 23.77
CA ALA A 287 18.09 3.99 23.07
C ALA A 287 19.15 3.06 23.70
N ALA A 288 19.21 2.98 25.03
CA ALA A 288 20.14 2.10 25.75
C ALA A 288 19.80 0.61 25.58
N ARG A 289 18.51 0.24 25.61
CA ARG A 289 18.08 -1.18 25.51
C ARG A 289 18.00 -1.69 24.06
N TYR A 290 17.76 -0.79 23.11
CA TYR A 290 17.56 -1.12 21.70
C TYR A 290 18.37 -0.15 20.82
N PRO A 291 19.72 -0.16 20.89
CA PRO A 291 20.55 0.79 20.15
C PRO A 291 20.34 0.66 18.63
N LYS A 292 20.42 1.81 17.94
CA LYS A 292 20.47 1.87 16.46
C LYS A 292 21.90 2.26 16.04
N PRO A 293 22.43 1.70 14.95
CA PRO A 293 23.73 2.11 14.45
C PRO A 293 23.71 3.60 14.05
N ALA A 294 24.83 4.28 14.23
CA ALA A 294 25.00 5.63 13.73
C ALA A 294 24.97 5.62 12.20
N PHE A 295 24.45 6.69 11.60
CA PHE A 295 24.49 6.87 10.16
C PHE A 295 25.93 7.15 9.72
N ASP A 296 26.38 6.47 8.67
CA ASP A 296 27.68 6.68 8.03
C ASP A 296 27.45 6.82 6.53
N ILE A 297 27.72 8.01 5.99
CA ILE A 297 27.52 8.32 4.58
C ILE A 297 28.40 7.46 3.67
N ALA A 298 29.58 7.01 4.15
CA ALA A 298 30.49 6.16 3.39
C ALA A 298 29.95 4.73 3.21
N GLN A 299 28.99 4.31 4.03
CA GLN A 299 28.36 2.99 3.97
C GLN A 299 27.03 2.99 3.20
N VAL A 300 26.59 4.14 2.68
CA VAL A 300 25.33 4.22 1.93
C VAL A 300 25.44 3.43 0.63
N THR A 301 24.62 2.39 0.52
CA THR A 301 24.49 1.57 -0.69
C THR A 301 23.08 1.65 -1.24
N ARG A 302 22.95 1.84 -2.54
CA ARG A 302 21.64 1.85 -3.20
C ARG A 302 21.01 0.46 -3.11
N TYR A 303 19.75 0.42 -2.67
CA TYR A 303 18.93 -0.77 -2.66
C TYR A 303 18.51 -1.11 -4.09
N GLU A 304 19.24 -2.00 -4.75
CA GLU A 304 18.95 -2.46 -6.11
C GLU A 304 18.98 -3.99 -6.17
N PRO A 305 17.92 -4.68 -5.71
CA PRO A 305 17.79 -6.12 -5.86
C PRO A 305 17.89 -6.54 -7.33
N VAL A 306 18.74 -7.52 -7.62
CA VAL A 306 18.92 -8.01 -8.99
C VAL A 306 17.77 -8.97 -9.34
N VAL A 307 16.97 -8.57 -10.32
CA VAL A 307 15.91 -9.40 -10.91
C VAL A 307 16.14 -9.59 -12.41
N GLY A 308 15.78 -10.77 -12.93
CA GLY A 308 15.99 -11.12 -14.34
C GLY A 308 15.23 -10.19 -15.31
N ARG A 309 15.77 -10.00 -16.52
CA ARG A 309 15.18 -9.10 -17.54
C ARG A 309 13.71 -9.42 -17.86
N GLY A 310 13.33 -10.70 -17.90
CA GLY A 310 11.94 -11.10 -18.12
C GLY A 310 10.99 -10.64 -17.00
N VAL A 311 11.47 -10.65 -15.75
CA VAL A 311 10.73 -10.15 -14.58
C VAL A 311 10.58 -8.63 -14.65
N GLN A 312 11.64 -7.92 -15.07
CA GLN A 312 11.60 -6.47 -15.27
C GLN A 312 10.56 -6.07 -16.34
N TRP A 313 10.55 -6.75 -17.49
CA TRP A 313 9.55 -6.53 -18.53
C TRP A 313 8.13 -6.84 -18.07
N PHE A 314 7.95 -7.97 -17.38
CA PHE A 314 6.67 -8.33 -16.79
C PHE A 314 6.17 -7.24 -15.82
N ALA A 315 7.00 -6.81 -14.89
CA ALA A 315 6.66 -5.78 -13.91
C ALA A 315 6.33 -4.44 -14.58
N GLY A 316 7.10 -4.04 -15.62
CA GLY A 316 6.83 -2.84 -16.39
C GLY A 316 5.48 -2.88 -17.11
N LEU A 317 5.14 -4.00 -17.76
CA LEU A 317 3.86 -4.19 -18.44
C LEU A 317 2.68 -4.19 -17.45
N GLN A 318 2.81 -4.89 -16.32
CA GLN A 318 1.79 -4.88 -15.27
C GLN A 318 1.60 -3.48 -14.69
N PHE A 319 2.69 -2.76 -14.46
CA PHE A 319 2.63 -1.39 -13.98
C PHE A 319 1.92 -0.45 -14.95
N LEU A 320 2.14 -0.58 -16.27
CA LEU A 320 1.40 0.18 -17.28
C LEU A 320 -0.10 -0.15 -17.26
N GLY A 321 -0.46 -1.42 -17.06
CA GLY A 321 -1.84 -1.85 -16.86
C GLY A 321 -2.47 -1.21 -15.61
N LEU A 322 -1.76 -1.21 -14.50
CA LEU A 322 -2.20 -0.55 -13.25
C LEU A 322 -2.32 0.96 -13.40
N LEU A 323 -1.42 1.60 -14.14
CA LEU A 323 -1.47 3.03 -14.44
C LEU A 323 -2.74 3.37 -15.22
N ALA A 324 -3.09 2.57 -16.23
CA ALA A 324 -4.33 2.72 -16.97
C ALA A 324 -5.56 2.50 -16.06
N ALA A 325 -5.53 1.47 -15.22
CA ALA A 325 -6.63 1.17 -14.28
C ALA A 325 -6.83 2.30 -13.24
N VAL A 326 -5.75 2.84 -12.68
CA VAL A 326 -5.80 4.01 -11.78
C VAL A 326 -6.36 5.23 -12.51
N SER A 327 -5.98 5.45 -13.77
CA SER A 327 -6.50 6.57 -14.57
C SER A 327 -8.01 6.45 -14.78
N VAL A 328 -8.51 5.26 -15.11
CA VAL A 328 -9.95 4.98 -15.25
C VAL A 328 -10.69 5.17 -13.92
N PHE A 329 -10.10 4.69 -12.83
CA PHE A 329 -10.66 4.89 -11.49
C PHE A 329 -10.73 6.38 -11.13
N LEU A 330 -9.64 7.14 -11.26
CA LEU A 330 -9.62 8.58 -10.96
C LEU A 330 -10.57 9.39 -11.84
N TRP A 331 -10.75 8.98 -13.10
CA TRP A 331 -11.71 9.62 -14.01
C TRP A 331 -13.16 9.52 -13.52
N SER A 332 -13.49 8.43 -12.81
CA SER A 332 -14.84 8.10 -12.35
C SER A 332 -15.04 8.27 -10.83
N ALA A 333 -13.97 8.54 -10.08
CA ALA A 333 -13.95 8.48 -8.62
C ALA A 333 -15.02 9.35 -7.95
N ASP A 334 -15.25 10.57 -8.46
CA ASP A 334 -16.24 11.50 -7.90
C ASP A 334 -17.70 11.04 -8.08
N ALA A 335 -17.97 10.07 -8.95
CA ALA A 335 -19.29 9.47 -9.15
C ALA A 335 -19.49 8.18 -8.34
N LEU A 336 -18.42 7.63 -7.75
CA LEU A 336 -18.47 6.33 -7.06
C LEU A 336 -18.89 6.51 -5.59
N PRO A 337 -19.85 5.72 -5.10
CA PRO A 337 -20.08 5.61 -3.65
C PRO A 337 -18.81 5.19 -2.92
N LEU A 338 -18.57 5.75 -1.73
CA LEU A 338 -17.36 5.48 -0.93
C LEU A 338 -17.06 3.97 -0.73
N PRO A 339 -18.05 3.09 -0.45
CA PRO A 339 -17.78 1.65 -0.34
C PRO A 339 -17.24 1.04 -1.65
N GLN A 340 -17.73 1.49 -2.80
CA GLN A 340 -17.27 1.02 -4.11
C GLN A 340 -15.87 1.57 -4.42
N ALA A 341 -15.61 2.84 -4.08
CA ALA A 341 -14.29 3.43 -4.22
C ALA A 341 -13.25 2.71 -3.34
N ALA A 342 -13.62 2.31 -2.12
CA ALA A 342 -12.76 1.54 -1.22
C ALA A 342 -12.42 0.14 -1.77
N VAL A 343 -13.36 -0.52 -2.46
CA VAL A 343 -13.10 -1.80 -3.14
C VAL A 343 -12.05 -1.64 -4.24
N TRP A 344 -12.20 -0.62 -5.10
CA TRP A 344 -11.21 -0.33 -6.14
C TRP A 344 -9.85 0.05 -5.56
N LEU A 345 -9.83 0.88 -4.52
CA LEU A 345 -8.61 1.23 -3.79
C LEU A 345 -7.87 -0.04 -3.32
N ALA A 346 -8.58 -0.98 -2.67
CA ALA A 346 -7.98 -2.21 -2.19
C ALA A 346 -7.39 -3.06 -3.34
N ALA A 347 -8.12 -3.19 -4.46
CA ALA A 347 -7.66 -3.97 -5.61
C ALA A 347 -6.44 -3.36 -6.30
N LEU A 348 -6.45 -2.05 -6.53
CA LEU A 348 -5.34 -1.31 -7.16
C LEU A 348 -4.10 -1.30 -6.25
N THR A 349 -4.31 -1.17 -4.94
CA THR A 349 -3.24 -1.24 -3.94
C THR A 349 -2.59 -2.63 -3.92
N ALA A 350 -3.39 -3.71 -3.99
CA ALA A 350 -2.87 -5.07 -4.07
C ALA A 350 -1.99 -5.27 -5.32
N GLY A 351 -2.39 -4.72 -6.47
CA GLY A 351 -1.59 -4.73 -7.70
C GLY A 351 -0.27 -3.97 -7.56
N LEU A 352 -0.31 -2.74 -7.03
CA LEU A 352 0.89 -1.94 -6.77
C LEU A 352 1.86 -2.64 -5.81
N TRP A 353 1.32 -3.25 -4.75
CA TRP A 353 2.09 -4.06 -3.81
C TRP A 353 2.73 -5.27 -4.50
N ALA A 354 1.99 -5.99 -5.35
CA ALA A 354 2.49 -7.17 -6.06
C ALA A 354 3.63 -6.83 -7.04
N VAL A 355 3.52 -5.71 -7.77
CA VAL A 355 4.60 -5.18 -8.63
C VAL A 355 5.84 -4.83 -7.81
N GLY A 356 5.67 -4.15 -6.68
CA GLY A 356 6.77 -3.89 -5.75
C GLY A 356 7.44 -5.18 -5.25
N ALA A 357 6.64 -6.19 -4.91
CA ALA A 357 7.11 -7.47 -4.40
C ALA A 357 7.91 -8.28 -5.42
N VAL A 358 7.50 -8.30 -6.71
CA VAL A 358 8.23 -9.02 -7.75
C VAL A 358 9.55 -8.33 -8.13
N LEU A 359 9.59 -6.99 -8.11
CA LEU A 359 10.80 -6.21 -8.40
C LEU A 359 11.91 -6.35 -7.34
N GLN A 360 11.57 -6.84 -6.14
CA GLN A 360 12.53 -7.17 -5.08
C GLN A 360 12.68 -8.69 -4.86
N GLY A 361 12.19 -9.52 -5.78
CA GLY A 361 12.31 -10.98 -5.71
C GLY A 361 11.53 -11.64 -4.56
N ARG A 362 10.60 -10.91 -3.92
CA ARG A 362 9.75 -11.47 -2.85
C ARG A 362 8.60 -12.31 -3.39
N LEU A 363 8.12 -12.05 -4.61
CA LEU A 363 7.14 -12.88 -5.31
C LEU A 363 7.70 -13.33 -6.65
N SER A 364 7.29 -14.52 -7.09
CA SER A 364 7.43 -14.95 -8.48
C SER A 364 6.35 -14.32 -9.37
N VAL A 365 6.56 -14.35 -10.69
CA VAL A 365 5.57 -13.87 -11.68
C VAL A 365 4.21 -14.57 -11.52
N THR A 366 4.20 -15.88 -11.29
CA THR A 366 2.96 -16.65 -11.11
C THR A 366 2.21 -16.21 -9.85
N GLU A 367 2.93 -15.88 -8.76
CA GLU A 367 2.33 -15.39 -7.53
C GLU A 367 1.73 -13.98 -7.70
N VAL A 368 2.37 -13.10 -8.48
CA VAL A 368 1.78 -11.79 -8.82
C VAL A 368 0.47 -11.97 -9.57
N LEU A 369 0.46 -12.80 -10.61
CA LEU A 369 -0.75 -13.08 -11.38
C LEU A 369 -1.87 -13.66 -10.51
N LEU A 370 -1.54 -14.50 -9.53
CA LEU A 370 -2.49 -15.02 -8.56
C LEU A 370 -3.09 -13.90 -7.69
N VAL A 371 -2.26 -13.00 -7.17
CA VAL A 371 -2.71 -11.85 -6.35
C VAL A 371 -3.61 -10.93 -7.17
N GLU A 372 -3.23 -10.61 -8.41
CA GLU A 372 -4.02 -9.76 -9.31
C GLU A 372 -5.36 -10.40 -9.70
N ALA A 373 -5.36 -11.69 -10.06
CA ALA A 373 -6.59 -12.41 -10.38
C ALA A 373 -7.52 -12.50 -9.16
N ALA A 374 -6.99 -12.77 -7.96
CA ALA A 374 -7.74 -12.79 -6.72
C ALA A 374 -8.33 -11.41 -6.36
N ALA A 375 -7.54 -10.35 -6.51
CA ALA A 375 -7.98 -8.98 -6.27
C ALA A 375 -9.11 -8.59 -7.23
N LEU A 376 -8.97 -8.89 -8.52
CA LEU A 376 -10.00 -8.63 -9.53
C LEU A 376 -11.26 -9.51 -9.31
N ALA A 377 -11.11 -10.78 -8.95
CA ALA A 377 -12.23 -11.66 -8.62
C ALA A 377 -13.03 -11.13 -7.42
N THR A 378 -12.33 -10.65 -6.39
CA THR A 378 -12.91 -10.07 -5.19
C THR A 378 -13.62 -8.75 -5.49
N ALA A 379 -12.94 -7.84 -6.20
CA ALA A 379 -13.47 -6.53 -6.54
C ALA A 379 -14.69 -6.63 -7.48
N SER A 380 -14.60 -7.44 -8.53
CA SER A 380 -15.71 -7.67 -9.46
C SER A 380 -16.93 -8.27 -8.77
N ALA A 381 -16.76 -9.17 -7.80
CA ALA A 381 -17.88 -9.70 -7.01
C ALA A 381 -18.52 -8.62 -6.13
N ALA A 382 -17.69 -7.83 -5.44
CA ALA A 382 -18.17 -6.79 -4.53
C ALA A 382 -18.84 -5.61 -5.26
N LEU A 383 -18.44 -5.35 -6.50
CA LEU A 383 -18.98 -4.28 -7.36
C LEU A 383 -20.11 -4.77 -8.29
N GLY A 384 -20.41 -6.07 -8.31
CA GLY A 384 -21.44 -6.64 -9.19
C GLY A 384 -21.06 -6.68 -10.69
N ILE A 385 -19.77 -6.71 -11.02
CA ILE A 385 -19.27 -6.78 -12.40
C ILE A 385 -19.24 -8.24 -12.86
N GLY A 386 -20.41 -8.75 -13.29
CA GLY A 386 -20.64 -10.18 -13.52
C GLY A 386 -19.65 -10.87 -14.47
N TRP A 387 -19.40 -10.32 -15.66
CA TRP A 387 -18.50 -10.93 -16.63
C TRP A 387 -17.05 -11.02 -16.14
N LEU A 388 -16.57 -9.99 -15.42
CA LEU A 388 -15.22 -9.96 -14.89
C LEU A 388 -15.08 -10.96 -13.74
N HIS A 389 -16.11 -11.06 -12.90
CA HIS A 389 -16.18 -12.08 -11.86
C HIS A 389 -16.18 -13.50 -12.44
N LEU A 390 -16.93 -13.72 -13.53
CA LEU A 390 -17.01 -14.99 -14.24
C LEU A 390 -15.65 -15.49 -14.73
N VAL A 391 -14.77 -14.57 -15.13
CA VAL A 391 -13.43 -14.88 -15.62
C VAL A 391 -12.42 -14.97 -14.48
N CYS A 392 -12.33 -13.94 -13.63
CA CYS A 392 -11.26 -13.82 -12.64
C CYS A 392 -11.39 -14.83 -11.51
N LYS A 393 -12.61 -15.20 -11.10
CA LYS A 393 -12.82 -16.12 -9.98
C LYS A 393 -12.19 -17.51 -10.21
N PRO A 394 -12.50 -18.23 -11.30
CA PRO A 394 -11.84 -19.49 -11.61
C PRO A 394 -10.37 -19.31 -12.01
N LEU A 395 -10.01 -18.19 -12.67
CA LEU A 395 -8.64 -17.93 -13.09
C LEU A 395 -7.67 -17.89 -11.90
N ALA A 396 -8.06 -17.27 -10.79
CA ALA A 396 -7.23 -17.22 -9.58
C ALA A 396 -6.86 -18.64 -9.09
N LEU A 397 -7.83 -19.54 -8.95
CA LEU A 397 -7.53 -20.92 -8.52
C LEU A 397 -6.77 -21.71 -9.59
N ALA A 398 -7.04 -21.49 -10.87
CA ALA A 398 -6.27 -22.11 -11.95
C ALA A 398 -4.78 -21.72 -11.89
N ILE A 399 -4.48 -20.44 -11.61
CA ILE A 399 -3.09 -19.98 -11.42
C ILE A 399 -2.48 -20.63 -10.17
N ALA A 400 -3.22 -20.74 -9.06
CA ALA A 400 -2.75 -21.42 -7.86
C ALA A 400 -2.41 -22.91 -8.11
N ILE A 401 -3.22 -23.61 -8.91
CA ILE A 401 -2.97 -24.99 -9.35
C ILE A 401 -1.69 -25.06 -10.18
N VAL A 402 -1.53 -24.17 -11.17
CA VAL A 402 -0.32 -24.11 -12.01
C VAL A 402 0.93 -23.84 -11.17
N PHE A 403 0.83 -22.91 -10.21
CA PHE A 403 1.93 -22.62 -9.28
C PHE A 403 2.30 -23.86 -8.45
N ALA A 404 1.32 -24.52 -7.84
CA ALA A 404 1.55 -25.72 -7.04
C ALA A 404 2.14 -26.86 -7.86
N ALA A 405 1.63 -27.08 -9.08
CA ALA A 405 2.11 -28.13 -10.00
C ALA A 405 3.55 -27.88 -10.46
N ARG A 406 3.88 -26.64 -10.88
CA ARG A 406 5.25 -26.27 -11.27
C ARG A 406 6.23 -26.46 -10.12
N ARG A 407 5.84 -26.04 -8.91
CA ARG A 407 6.66 -26.22 -7.70
C ARG A 407 6.91 -27.69 -7.40
N ALA A 408 5.90 -28.55 -7.54
CA ALA A 408 6.04 -29.99 -7.35
C ALA A 408 6.96 -30.64 -8.39
N GLN A 409 6.88 -30.22 -9.65
CA GLN A 409 7.73 -30.71 -10.74
C GLN A 409 9.20 -30.30 -10.60
N GLN A 410 9.46 -29.12 -10.03
CA GLN A 410 10.82 -28.61 -9.83
C GLN A 410 11.53 -29.24 -8.63
N GLN A 411 10.81 -29.90 -7.72
CA GLN A 411 11.43 -30.55 -6.57
C GLN A 411 12.03 -31.92 -6.94
N PRO A 412 13.17 -32.31 -6.34
CA PRO A 412 13.74 -33.64 -6.51
C PRO A 412 12.72 -34.74 -6.17
N GLY A 413 12.70 -35.82 -6.96
CA GLY A 413 11.77 -36.94 -6.79
C GLY A 413 10.39 -36.75 -7.43
N GLY A 414 10.15 -35.65 -8.16
CA GLY A 414 8.91 -35.44 -8.91
C GLY A 414 7.67 -35.28 -8.02
N MET A 415 6.49 -35.57 -8.56
CA MET A 415 5.21 -35.37 -7.87
C MET A 415 4.97 -36.47 -6.82
N THR A 416 4.77 -36.09 -5.57
CA THR A 416 4.52 -37.01 -4.45
C THR A 416 3.06 -37.04 -4.03
N ARG A 417 2.68 -37.96 -3.14
CA ARG A 417 1.35 -37.95 -2.49
C ARG A 417 1.04 -36.61 -1.80
N PHE A 418 2.04 -35.93 -1.26
CA PHE A 418 1.89 -34.62 -0.64
C PHE A 418 1.42 -33.59 -1.67
N ASP A 419 2.07 -33.53 -2.83
CA ASP A 419 1.72 -32.59 -3.89
C ASP A 419 0.36 -32.93 -4.52
N ALA A 420 0.07 -34.22 -4.70
CA ALA A 420 -1.21 -34.68 -5.21
C ALA A 420 -2.39 -34.27 -4.32
N LEU A 421 -2.23 -34.31 -2.99
CA LEU A 421 -3.28 -33.86 -2.05
C LEU A 421 -3.47 -32.34 -2.09
N LEU A 422 -2.39 -31.56 -2.23
CA LEU A 422 -2.49 -30.11 -2.42
C LEU A 422 -3.25 -29.79 -3.71
N LEU A 423 -2.87 -30.43 -4.82
CA LEU A 423 -3.54 -30.24 -6.12
C LEU A 423 -5.01 -30.69 -6.07
N ALA A 424 -5.30 -31.82 -5.43
CA ALA A 424 -6.68 -32.29 -5.24
C ALA A 424 -7.53 -31.28 -4.47
N GLY A 425 -6.98 -30.69 -3.40
CA GLY A 425 -7.66 -29.65 -2.63
C GLY A 425 -7.96 -28.40 -3.47
N LEU A 426 -7.01 -27.96 -4.29
CA LEU A 426 -7.17 -26.80 -5.17
C LEU A 426 -8.15 -27.06 -6.32
N VAL A 427 -8.08 -28.22 -6.96
CA VAL A 427 -9.00 -28.62 -8.04
C VAL A 427 -10.43 -28.75 -7.50
N ALA A 428 -10.60 -29.34 -6.31
CA ALA A 428 -11.89 -29.41 -5.65
C ALA A 428 -12.41 -28.02 -5.27
N SER A 429 -11.55 -27.11 -4.81
CA SER A 429 -11.91 -25.71 -4.55
C SER A 429 -12.35 -24.98 -5.83
N LEU A 430 -11.62 -25.15 -6.93
CA LEU A 430 -11.97 -24.58 -8.25
C LEU A 430 -13.32 -25.12 -8.75
N ALA A 431 -13.56 -26.43 -8.64
CA ALA A 431 -14.84 -27.03 -9.02
C ALA A 431 -15.98 -26.47 -8.15
N GLY A 432 -15.76 -26.31 -6.85
CA GLY A 432 -16.69 -25.64 -5.94
C GLY A 432 -16.98 -24.21 -6.39
N ASP A 433 -15.94 -23.43 -6.70
CA ASP A 433 -16.08 -22.04 -7.16
C ASP A 433 -16.94 -21.93 -8.42
N VAL A 434 -16.70 -22.79 -9.43
CA VAL A 434 -17.45 -22.82 -10.69
C VAL A 434 -18.91 -23.25 -10.47
N LEU A 435 -19.15 -24.29 -9.66
CA LEU A 435 -20.50 -24.78 -9.39
C LEU A 435 -21.34 -23.75 -8.63
N LEU A 436 -20.74 -23.04 -7.67
CA LEU A 436 -21.42 -21.98 -6.90
C LEU A 436 -21.75 -20.72 -7.72
N MET A 437 -21.14 -20.56 -8.90
CA MET A 437 -21.50 -19.48 -9.84
C MET A 437 -22.65 -19.87 -10.77
N GLY A 438 -23.00 -21.16 -10.82
CA GLY A 438 -24.10 -21.67 -11.63
C GLY A 438 -25.47 -21.49 -10.98
N PRO A 439 -26.51 -22.11 -11.56
CA PRO A 439 -27.87 -22.05 -11.03
C PRO A 439 -27.99 -22.66 -9.61
N ALA A 440 -29.04 -22.27 -8.88
CA ALA A 440 -29.20 -22.59 -7.45
C ALA A 440 -29.19 -24.10 -7.12
N ASN A 441 -29.55 -24.96 -8.06
CA ASN A 441 -29.49 -26.42 -7.90
C ASN A 441 -28.06 -26.97 -7.82
N LEU A 442 -27.04 -26.20 -8.26
CA LEU A 442 -25.62 -26.56 -8.15
C LEU A 442 -25.00 -26.14 -6.82
N PHE A 443 -25.75 -25.50 -5.92
CA PHE A 443 -25.25 -25.06 -4.62
C PHE A 443 -24.74 -26.23 -3.76
N VAL A 444 -25.53 -27.30 -3.62
CA VAL A 444 -25.14 -28.48 -2.83
C VAL A 444 -23.94 -29.21 -3.46
N PRO A 445 -23.92 -29.49 -4.77
CA PRO A 445 -22.71 -29.97 -5.45
C PRO A 445 -21.46 -29.11 -5.19
N GLY A 446 -21.60 -27.78 -5.23
CA GLY A 446 -20.51 -26.86 -4.92
C GLY A 446 -19.99 -27.01 -3.48
N LEU A 447 -20.88 -27.11 -2.49
CA LEU A 447 -20.51 -27.40 -1.10
C LEU A 447 -19.81 -28.75 -0.93
N VAL A 448 -20.24 -29.77 -1.67
CA VAL A 448 -19.57 -31.09 -1.66
C VAL A 448 -18.14 -30.97 -2.21
N CYS A 449 -17.92 -30.20 -3.27
CA CYS A 449 -16.58 -29.94 -3.78
C CYS A 449 -15.68 -29.24 -2.74
N PHE A 450 -16.19 -28.22 -2.04
CA PHE A 450 -15.43 -27.61 -0.94
C PHE A 450 -15.20 -28.59 0.21
N LEU A 451 -16.16 -29.42 0.58
CA LEU A 451 -15.98 -30.46 1.59
C LEU A 451 -14.82 -31.41 1.21
N LEU A 452 -14.76 -31.85 -0.04
CA LEU A 452 -13.66 -32.67 -0.55
C LEU A 452 -12.32 -31.93 -0.49
N ALA A 453 -12.31 -30.62 -0.76
CA ALA A 453 -11.11 -29.80 -0.60
C ALA A 453 -10.60 -29.79 0.85
N HIS A 454 -11.48 -29.58 1.81
CA HIS A 454 -11.14 -29.59 3.25
C HIS A 454 -10.60 -30.94 3.70
N LEU A 455 -11.19 -32.05 3.25
CA LEU A 455 -10.70 -33.40 3.54
C LEU A 455 -9.31 -33.64 2.94
N ALA A 456 -9.06 -33.17 1.72
CA ALA A 456 -7.74 -33.22 1.09
C ALA A 456 -6.71 -32.40 1.88
N TYR A 457 -7.07 -31.21 2.38
CA TYR A 457 -6.19 -30.40 3.22
C TYR A 457 -5.93 -31.02 4.59
N ILE A 458 -6.91 -31.63 5.25
CA ILE A 458 -6.68 -32.40 6.49
C ILE A 458 -5.67 -33.54 6.22
N ALA A 459 -5.89 -34.28 5.14
CA ALA A 459 -5.01 -35.37 4.73
C ALA A 459 -3.60 -34.88 4.37
N LEU A 460 -3.48 -33.68 3.79
CA LEU A 460 -2.19 -33.03 3.50
C LEU A 460 -1.48 -32.62 4.78
N PHE A 461 -2.16 -31.90 5.67
CA PHE A 461 -1.58 -31.32 6.89
C PHE A 461 -1.19 -32.37 7.93
N ARG A 462 -1.72 -33.59 7.85
CA ARG A 462 -1.33 -34.71 8.73
C ARG A 462 0.04 -35.31 8.37
N ILE A 463 0.52 -35.13 7.14
CA ILE A 463 1.74 -35.80 6.66
C ILE A 463 2.95 -35.29 7.46
N GLY A 464 3.66 -36.22 8.09
CA GLY A 464 4.84 -35.95 8.90
C GLY A 464 4.57 -35.52 10.36
N VAL A 465 3.31 -35.34 10.76
CA VAL A 465 2.96 -34.92 12.15
C VAL A 465 1.85 -35.74 12.80
N GLY A 466 1.16 -36.61 12.05
CA GLY A 466 0.03 -37.39 12.56
C GLY A 466 -1.29 -36.59 12.62
N LEU A 467 -2.34 -37.25 13.08
CA LEU A 467 -3.69 -36.67 13.15
C LEU A 467 -3.87 -35.94 14.48
N PHE A 468 -4.33 -34.69 14.42
CA PHE A 468 -4.58 -33.79 15.54
C PHE A 468 -3.48 -33.81 16.63
N PRO A 469 -2.22 -33.49 16.29
CA PRO A 469 -1.10 -33.60 17.21
C PRO A 469 -1.19 -32.65 18.42
N ARG A 470 -2.13 -31.68 18.40
CA ARG A 470 -2.47 -30.84 19.55
C ARG A 470 -3.96 -30.92 19.88
N PRO A 471 -4.37 -31.75 20.86
CA PRO A 471 -5.77 -31.88 21.27
C PRO A 471 -6.40 -30.55 21.72
N ARG A 472 -5.62 -29.65 22.34
CA ARG A 472 -6.10 -28.31 22.72
C ARG A 472 -6.51 -27.46 21.52
N ALA A 473 -5.79 -27.56 20.40
CA ALA A 473 -6.14 -26.85 19.19
C ALA A 473 -7.44 -27.39 18.59
N LEU A 474 -7.61 -28.72 18.60
CA LEU A 474 -8.85 -29.38 18.19
C LEU A 474 -10.05 -28.96 19.04
N ALA A 475 -9.91 -28.99 20.37
CA ALA A 475 -10.98 -28.54 21.26
C ALA A 475 -11.33 -27.07 21.01
N ALA A 476 -10.33 -26.18 20.86
CA ALA A 476 -10.57 -24.77 20.64
C ALA A 476 -11.31 -24.49 19.31
N THR A 477 -10.89 -25.08 18.19
CA THR A 477 -11.56 -24.84 16.90
C THR A 477 -12.94 -25.49 16.84
N LEU A 478 -13.14 -26.66 17.46
CA LEU A 478 -14.47 -27.27 17.57
C LEU A 478 -15.42 -26.45 18.42
N LEU A 479 -14.94 -25.83 19.51
CA LEU A 479 -15.75 -24.91 20.32
C LEU A 479 -16.14 -23.66 19.53
N ILE A 480 -15.21 -23.09 18.76
CA ILE A 480 -15.50 -21.97 17.85
C ILE A 480 -16.54 -22.41 16.80
N GLY A 481 -16.35 -23.57 16.17
CA GLY A 481 -17.29 -24.13 15.21
C GLY A 481 -18.68 -24.39 15.81
N ALA A 482 -18.75 -24.96 17.01
CA ALA A 482 -20.00 -25.19 17.72
C ALA A 482 -20.73 -23.89 18.06
N GLY A 483 -20.00 -22.86 18.51
CA GLY A 483 -20.54 -21.52 18.74
C GLY A 483 -21.08 -20.90 17.45
N MET A 484 -20.33 -21.01 16.35
CA MET A 484 -20.76 -20.54 15.02
C MET A 484 -22.01 -21.29 14.55
N TYR A 485 -22.07 -22.61 14.69
CA TYR A 485 -23.24 -23.40 14.32
C TYR A 485 -24.46 -23.06 15.16
N ALA A 486 -24.30 -22.88 16.48
CA ALA A 486 -25.38 -22.43 17.36
C ALA A 486 -25.90 -21.05 16.93
N PHE A 487 -25.01 -20.13 16.55
CA PHE A 487 -25.38 -18.83 16.01
C PHE A 487 -26.17 -18.95 14.69
N LEU A 488 -25.73 -19.78 13.73
CA LEU A 488 -26.49 -20.04 12.50
C LEU A 488 -27.86 -20.67 12.78
N TRP A 489 -27.92 -21.60 13.74
CA TRP A 489 -29.15 -22.25 14.14
C TRP A 489 -30.19 -21.25 14.66
N GLN A 490 -29.77 -20.35 15.56
CA GLN A 490 -30.62 -19.28 16.08
C GLN A 490 -30.98 -18.25 15.00
N GLY A 491 -30.07 -18.01 14.06
CA GLY A 491 -30.26 -17.05 12.97
C GLY A 491 -31.20 -17.51 11.85
N GLY A 492 -31.71 -18.74 11.87
CA GLY A 492 -32.69 -19.22 10.89
C GLY A 492 -32.19 -20.29 9.91
N LEU A 493 -31.12 -21.03 10.24
CA LEU A 493 -30.62 -22.14 9.42
C LEU A 493 -31.75 -23.14 9.07
N PRO A 494 -32.06 -23.34 7.76
CA PRO A 494 -33.16 -24.21 7.32
C PRO A 494 -33.00 -25.65 7.82
N VAL A 495 -34.13 -26.29 8.18
CA VAL A 495 -34.13 -27.63 8.77
C VAL A 495 -33.37 -28.65 7.92
N ALA A 496 -33.59 -28.62 6.60
CA ALA A 496 -32.93 -29.50 5.64
C ALA A 496 -31.40 -29.32 5.57
N LEU A 497 -30.88 -28.15 5.95
CA LEU A 497 -29.45 -27.83 5.89
C LEU A 497 -28.73 -28.00 7.23
N ARG A 498 -29.44 -28.25 8.33
CA ARG A 498 -28.85 -28.39 9.67
C ARG A 498 -27.79 -29.48 9.73
N ILE A 499 -28.10 -30.68 9.25
CA ILE A 499 -27.15 -31.81 9.25
C ILE A 499 -25.98 -31.55 8.29
N PRO A 500 -26.19 -31.19 7.00
CA PRO A 500 -25.08 -30.87 6.10
C PRO A 500 -24.16 -29.76 6.61
N VAL A 501 -24.72 -28.66 7.11
CA VAL A 501 -23.94 -27.52 7.62
C VAL A 501 -23.22 -27.89 8.91
N GLY A 502 -23.85 -28.62 9.83
CA GLY A 502 -23.19 -29.11 11.05
C GLY A 502 -21.98 -29.99 10.73
N PHE A 503 -22.13 -30.94 9.80
CA PHE A 503 -21.02 -31.77 9.34
C PHE A 503 -19.90 -30.94 8.71
N TYR A 504 -20.26 -29.99 7.84
CA TYR A 504 -19.31 -29.09 7.19
C TYR A 504 -18.52 -28.25 8.21
N VAL A 505 -19.21 -27.68 9.21
CA VAL A 505 -18.59 -26.90 10.31
C VAL A 505 -17.58 -27.74 11.10
N VAL A 506 -17.89 -29.00 11.37
CA VAL A 506 -16.95 -29.91 12.05
C VAL A 506 -15.71 -30.15 11.18
N VAL A 507 -15.88 -30.39 9.88
CA VAL A 507 -14.76 -30.68 8.97
C VAL A 507 -13.84 -29.48 8.82
N ILE A 508 -14.38 -28.26 8.63
CA ILE A 508 -13.54 -27.06 8.52
C ILE A 508 -12.83 -26.73 9.85
N ALA A 509 -13.48 -26.93 10.99
CA ALA A 509 -12.86 -26.78 12.31
C ALA A 509 -11.72 -27.81 12.53
N CYS A 510 -11.90 -29.05 12.05
CA CYS A 510 -10.86 -30.08 12.05
C CYS A 510 -9.70 -29.72 11.13
N MET A 511 -9.95 -29.14 9.94
CA MET A 511 -8.90 -28.65 9.06
C MET A 511 -8.05 -27.58 9.75
N ALA A 512 -8.69 -26.57 10.35
CA ALA A 512 -7.99 -25.53 11.11
C ALA A 512 -7.20 -26.12 12.29
N ALA A 513 -7.79 -27.05 13.04
CA ALA A 513 -7.12 -27.75 14.14
C ALA A 513 -5.86 -28.49 13.69
N GLN A 514 -5.97 -29.23 12.58
CA GLN A 514 -4.86 -29.99 12.02
C GLN A 514 -3.72 -29.06 11.55
N ALA A 515 -4.05 -27.94 10.90
CA ALA A 515 -3.06 -26.96 10.46
C ALA A 515 -2.36 -26.28 11.65
N ILE A 516 -3.11 -25.84 12.67
CA ILE A 516 -2.56 -25.27 13.91
C ILE A 516 -1.68 -26.30 14.62
N GLY A 517 -2.14 -27.54 14.72
CA GLY A 517 -1.39 -28.66 15.28
C GLY A 517 -0.10 -28.97 14.52
N ARG A 518 -0.11 -28.87 13.18
CA ARG A 518 1.09 -28.99 12.35
C ARG A 518 2.09 -27.87 12.65
N ALA A 519 1.65 -26.60 12.61
CA ALA A 519 2.50 -25.44 12.87
C ALA A 519 3.15 -25.50 14.26
N ALA A 520 2.36 -25.99 15.21
CA ALA A 520 2.75 -26.29 16.57
C ALA A 520 3.93 -27.27 16.69
N VAL A 521 3.85 -28.40 15.98
CA VAL A 521 4.89 -29.45 15.98
C VAL A 521 6.13 -28.97 15.23
N LEU A 522 5.94 -28.27 14.12
CA LEU A 522 7.03 -27.84 13.24
C LEU A 522 7.64 -26.47 13.59
N ARG A 523 7.23 -25.83 14.69
CA ARG A 523 7.59 -24.44 15.02
C ARG A 523 9.09 -24.15 14.95
N SER A 524 9.94 -25.09 15.37
CA SER A 524 11.40 -24.94 15.38
C SER A 524 12.07 -25.26 14.04
N GLY A 525 11.50 -26.19 13.25
CA GLY A 525 12.11 -26.68 12.01
C GLY A 525 11.54 -26.06 10.73
N ASP A 526 10.27 -25.64 10.73
CA ASP A 526 9.60 -25.00 9.59
C ASP A 526 8.64 -23.90 10.07
N PRO A 527 9.14 -22.67 10.26
CA PRO A 527 8.31 -21.52 10.60
C PRO A 527 7.22 -21.21 9.56
N ALA A 528 7.36 -21.68 8.31
CA ALA A 528 6.36 -21.46 7.27
C ALA A 528 5.04 -22.19 7.57
N ALA A 529 5.07 -23.25 8.38
CA ALA A 529 3.87 -23.96 8.82
C ALA A 529 2.89 -23.05 9.58
N LEU A 530 3.38 -22.00 10.26
CA LEU A 530 2.52 -21.00 10.90
C LEU A 530 1.62 -20.29 9.87
N TRP A 531 2.18 -19.92 8.72
CA TRP A 531 1.41 -19.24 7.66
C TRP A 531 0.34 -20.15 7.05
N VAL A 532 0.60 -21.46 6.96
CA VAL A 532 -0.43 -22.45 6.57
C VAL A 532 -1.56 -22.49 7.60
N ALA A 533 -1.24 -22.47 8.90
CA ALA A 533 -2.25 -22.42 9.96
C ALA A 533 -3.07 -21.13 9.93
N VAL A 534 -2.41 -19.98 9.71
CA VAL A 534 -3.09 -18.69 9.49
C VAL A 534 -4.02 -18.77 8.27
N GLY A 535 -3.55 -19.37 7.17
CA GLY A 535 -4.37 -19.62 5.98
C GLY A 535 -5.60 -20.48 6.27
N ALA A 536 -5.45 -21.58 7.01
CA ALA A 536 -6.59 -22.42 7.41
C ALA A 536 -7.61 -21.67 8.28
N CYS A 537 -7.15 -20.79 9.17
CA CYS A 537 -8.03 -19.91 9.94
C CYS A 537 -8.77 -18.88 9.06
N PHE A 538 -8.10 -18.32 8.05
CA PHE A 538 -8.75 -17.44 7.06
C PHE A 538 -9.80 -18.18 6.23
N PHE A 539 -9.57 -19.46 5.92
CA PHE A 539 -10.56 -20.29 5.23
C PHE A 539 -11.80 -20.49 6.11
N MET A 540 -11.60 -20.81 7.39
CA MET A 540 -12.68 -20.92 8.37
C MET A 540 -13.46 -19.61 8.54
N LEU A 541 -12.76 -18.46 8.51
CA LEU A 541 -13.38 -17.13 8.55
C LEU A 541 -14.20 -16.84 7.29
N SER A 542 -13.68 -17.16 6.09
CA SER A 542 -14.40 -17.02 4.82
C SER A 542 -15.76 -17.72 4.87
N ASP A 543 -15.77 -18.99 5.28
CA ASP A 543 -16.97 -19.80 5.28
C ASP A 543 -17.94 -19.39 6.39
N ALA A 544 -17.43 -18.93 7.53
CA ALA A 544 -18.27 -18.30 8.55
C ALA A 544 -18.97 -17.05 8.00
N LEU A 545 -18.25 -16.15 7.33
CA LEU A 545 -18.82 -14.94 6.72
C LEU A 545 -19.85 -15.27 5.64
N LEU A 546 -19.57 -16.28 4.80
CA LEU A 546 -20.49 -16.77 3.79
C LEU A 546 -21.78 -17.30 4.42
N ALA A 547 -21.66 -18.11 5.47
CA ALA A 547 -22.80 -18.67 6.19
C ALA A 547 -23.63 -17.61 6.93
N ILE A 548 -22.99 -16.62 7.57
CA ILE A 548 -23.67 -15.49 8.22
C ILE A 548 -24.50 -14.73 7.18
N ASN A 549 -23.86 -14.33 6.08
CA ASN A 549 -24.52 -13.59 5.01
C ASN A 549 -25.70 -14.36 4.40
N ARG A 550 -25.61 -15.68 4.35
CA ARG A 550 -26.63 -16.53 3.73
C ARG A 550 -27.79 -16.87 4.66
N PHE A 551 -27.53 -17.15 5.92
CA PHE A 551 -28.50 -17.76 6.82
C PHE A 551 -28.96 -16.88 7.97
N VAL A 552 -28.21 -15.82 8.31
CA VAL A 552 -28.51 -14.98 9.48
C VAL A 552 -28.94 -13.59 9.05
N SER A 553 -28.03 -12.86 8.39
CA SER A 553 -28.28 -11.48 7.98
C SER A 553 -27.31 -11.08 6.87
N PRO A 554 -27.75 -10.29 5.88
CA PRO A 554 -26.86 -9.81 4.83
C PRO A 554 -25.75 -8.93 5.41
N LEU A 555 -24.51 -9.19 5.02
CA LEU A 555 -23.34 -8.41 5.42
C LEU A 555 -23.04 -7.31 4.40
N LEU A 556 -22.69 -6.11 4.87
CA LEU A 556 -22.21 -5.04 4.00
C LEU A 556 -20.94 -5.50 3.28
N LEU A 557 -20.94 -5.43 1.94
CA LEU A 557 -19.85 -5.92 1.09
C LEU A 557 -19.47 -7.38 1.38
N ALA A 558 -20.44 -8.26 1.65
CA ALA A 558 -20.18 -9.68 1.96
C ALA A 558 -19.20 -10.35 1.00
N SER A 559 -19.38 -10.15 -0.32
CA SER A 559 -18.51 -10.70 -1.36
C SER A 559 -17.05 -10.27 -1.23
N LEU A 560 -16.80 -9.02 -0.79
CA LEU A 560 -15.44 -8.52 -0.53
C LEU A 560 -14.78 -9.34 0.58
N TRP A 561 -15.44 -9.46 1.73
CA TRP A 561 -14.86 -10.09 2.90
C TRP A 561 -14.70 -11.60 2.74
N VAL A 562 -15.70 -12.26 2.15
CA VAL A 562 -15.65 -13.70 1.85
C VAL A 562 -14.51 -14.01 0.89
N LEU A 563 -14.43 -13.32 -0.26
CA LEU A 563 -13.41 -13.65 -1.26
C LEU A 563 -12.01 -13.18 -0.84
N ALA A 564 -11.87 -12.04 -0.16
CA ALA A 564 -10.57 -11.60 0.34
C ALA A 564 -9.99 -12.61 1.34
N THR A 565 -10.80 -13.11 2.27
CA THR A 565 -10.36 -14.11 3.26
C THR A 565 -10.12 -15.47 2.60
N TYR A 566 -10.96 -15.90 1.66
CA TYR A 566 -10.78 -17.12 0.87
C TYR A 566 -9.48 -17.13 0.06
N TYR A 567 -9.22 -16.10 -0.76
CA TYR A 567 -8.00 -16.06 -1.57
C TYR A 567 -6.74 -15.86 -0.72
N THR A 568 -6.84 -15.13 0.40
CA THR A 568 -5.75 -15.07 1.38
C THR A 568 -5.45 -16.46 1.94
N ALA A 569 -6.48 -17.23 2.29
CA ALA A 569 -6.33 -18.60 2.76
C ALA A 569 -5.60 -19.49 1.73
N GLN A 570 -6.08 -19.49 0.49
CA GLN A 570 -5.49 -20.26 -0.60
C GLN A 570 -4.03 -19.86 -0.86
N MET A 571 -3.74 -18.56 -0.94
CA MET A 571 -2.39 -18.06 -1.17
C MET A 571 -1.43 -18.48 -0.04
N LEU A 572 -1.84 -18.31 1.22
CA LEU A 572 -1.00 -18.68 2.37
C LEU A 572 -0.75 -20.19 2.43
N ILE A 573 -1.76 -21.02 2.17
CA ILE A 573 -1.61 -22.48 2.14
C ILE A 573 -0.66 -22.87 1.01
N VAL A 574 -0.97 -22.49 -0.23
CA VAL A 574 -0.23 -22.92 -1.43
C VAL A 574 1.23 -22.48 -1.40
N ARG A 575 1.49 -21.25 -0.95
CA ARG A 575 2.83 -20.68 -0.90
C ARG A 575 3.70 -21.33 0.16
N HIS A 576 3.16 -21.51 1.37
CA HIS A 576 3.97 -21.86 2.54
C HIS A 576 3.98 -23.35 2.88
N ILE A 577 3.07 -24.16 2.35
CA ILE A 577 3.05 -25.60 2.62
C ILE A 577 4.28 -26.29 2.00
N ARG A 578 5.07 -27.00 2.83
CA ARG A 578 6.31 -27.68 2.44
C ARG A 578 6.27 -29.17 2.77
N ARG A 579 6.95 -29.98 1.94
CA ARG A 579 7.14 -31.42 2.20
C ARG A 579 7.86 -31.61 3.54
N PRO A 580 7.55 -32.66 4.32
CA PRO A 580 8.32 -32.96 5.52
C PRO A 580 9.79 -33.25 5.17
N GLY A 581 10.73 -32.67 5.93
CA GLY A 581 12.16 -32.88 5.75
C GLY A 581 12.80 -32.11 4.58
N ALA A 582 12.08 -31.16 3.97
CA ALA A 582 12.57 -30.27 2.91
C ALA A 582 13.06 -28.91 3.43
#